data_AF-A0A957D7T6-F1
#
_entry.id   AF-A0A957D7T6-F1
#
_cell.length_a   1.000
_cell.length_b   1.000
_cell.length_c   1.000
_cell.angle_alpha   90.00
_cell.angle_beta   90.00
_cell.angle_gamma   90.00
#
_symmetry.space_group_name_H-M   'P 1'
#
loop_
_entity.id
_entity.type
_entity.pdbx_description
1 polymer ?
#
loop_
_entity_poly.entity_id
_entity_poly.type
_entity_poly.pdbx_seq_one_letter_code
_entity_poly.pdbx_strand_id
1 'polypeptide(L)'
;MAASPKYSPPQSLCNWQRTAVYLQRHPDWSGEGIVIDQRGKRDLVLLPALGTETSIYAKEPTALGTVVQAQLQSVDLPQREAHFRFFKA
;
A
#
# COMPACT_ATOMS: atom_id res chain seq x y z
N MET A 1 17.35 12.76 -39.38
CA MET A 1 15.89 12.46 -39.38
C MET A 1 15.73 11.05 -38.85
N ALA A 2 14.98 10.70 -37.81
CA ALA A 2 14.27 11.40 -36.75
C ALA A 2 14.23 10.40 -35.58
N ALA A 3 14.52 10.85 -34.37
CA ALA A 3 14.51 10.00 -33.17
C ALA A 3 13.11 9.44 -32.92
N SER A 4 12.99 8.13 -32.73
CA SER A 4 11.72 7.48 -32.39
C SER A 4 11.26 7.94 -31.00
N PRO A 5 10.04 8.47 -30.81
CA PRO A 5 9.53 8.75 -29.50
C PRO A 5 9.03 7.44 -28.89
N LYS A 6 9.80 6.84 -27.97
CA LYS A 6 9.29 5.77 -27.09
C LYS A 6 8.43 6.40 -26.00
N TYR A 7 7.26 6.91 -26.36
CA TYR A 7 6.23 7.31 -25.40
C TYR A 7 5.37 6.09 -25.10
N SER A 8 5.76 5.28 -24.10
CA SER A 8 4.79 4.37 -23.47
C SER A 8 3.88 5.22 -22.59
N PRO A 9 2.54 5.22 -22.79
CA PRO A 9 1.65 5.88 -21.83
C PRO A 9 1.86 5.26 -20.44
N PRO A 10 1.70 6.02 -19.35
CA PRO A 10 2.02 5.57 -18.00
C PRO A 10 1.07 4.45 -17.57
N GLN A 11 1.49 3.21 -17.79
CA GLN A 11 0.78 1.99 -17.38
C GLN A 11 0.50 1.98 -15.87
N SER A 12 1.32 2.69 -15.09
CA SER A 12 1.17 2.89 -13.65
C SER A 12 -0.18 3.51 -13.25
N LEU A 13 -0.79 4.35 -14.11
CA LEU A 13 -2.11 4.93 -13.81
C LEU A 13 -3.21 3.86 -13.80
N CYS A 14 -3.09 2.86 -14.68
CA CYS A 14 -4.05 1.78 -14.84
C CYS A 14 -3.92 0.73 -13.73
N ASN A 15 -2.69 0.44 -13.27
CA ASN A 15 -2.47 -0.49 -12.16
C ASN A 15 -3.08 0.01 -10.86
N TRP A 16 -2.87 1.28 -10.49
CA TRP A 16 -3.52 1.85 -9.32
C TRP A 16 -5.04 1.80 -9.43
N GLN A 17 -5.60 2.18 -10.59
CA GLN A 17 -7.04 2.16 -10.82
C GLN A 17 -7.62 0.74 -10.62
N ARG A 18 -6.91 -0.31 -11.05
CA ARG A 18 -7.33 -1.70 -10.82
C ARG A 18 -7.26 -2.09 -9.34
N THR A 19 -6.20 -1.74 -8.63
CA THR A 19 -6.05 -2.01 -7.19
C THR A 19 -7.13 -1.29 -6.38
N ALA A 20 -7.44 -0.04 -6.71
CA ALA A 20 -8.47 0.73 -6.01
C ALA A 20 -9.89 0.20 -6.26
N VAL A 21 -10.20 -0.28 -7.48
CA VAL A 21 -11.48 -0.96 -7.77
C VAL A 21 -11.56 -2.30 -7.03
N TYR A 22 -10.45 -3.05 -6.92
CA TYR A 22 -10.40 -4.29 -6.14
C TYR A 22 -10.66 -4.03 -4.66
N LEU A 23 -10.00 -3.05 -4.06
CA LEU A 23 -10.22 -2.69 -2.65
C LEU A 23 -11.63 -2.12 -2.40
N GLN A 24 -12.22 -1.39 -3.35
CA GLN A 24 -13.64 -0.99 -3.26
C GLN A 24 -14.61 -2.17 -3.26
N ARG A 25 -14.29 -3.25 -3.98
CA ARG A 25 -15.13 -4.47 -4.02
C ARG A 25 -14.91 -5.36 -2.80
N HIS A 26 -13.83 -5.15 -2.06
CA HIS A 26 -13.46 -5.91 -0.87
C HIS A 26 -13.23 -4.97 0.32
N PRO A 27 -14.28 -4.29 0.84
CA PRO A 27 -14.14 -3.42 2.00
C PRO A 27 -13.66 -4.17 3.26
N ASP A 28 -13.96 -5.46 3.37
CA ASP A 28 -13.50 -6.35 4.44
C ASP A 28 -12.09 -6.94 4.21
N TRP A 29 -11.33 -6.40 3.24
CA TRP A 29 -10.00 -6.92 2.95
C TRP A 29 -9.12 -6.89 4.20
N SER A 30 -8.62 -8.06 4.57
CA SER A 30 -7.68 -8.26 5.66
C SER A 30 -6.52 -9.06 5.11
N GLY A 31 -5.30 -8.62 5.38
CA GLY A 31 -4.10 -9.25 4.85
C GLY A 31 -2.90 -9.01 5.75
N GLU A 32 -1.78 -9.59 5.38
CA GLU A 32 -0.53 -9.46 6.11
C GLU A 32 0.29 -8.30 5.54
N GLY A 33 0.94 -7.56 6.42
CA GLY A 33 1.93 -6.54 6.10
C GLY A 33 3.25 -6.88 6.79
N ILE A 34 4.37 -6.55 6.15
CA ILE A 34 5.71 -6.77 6.68
C ILE A 34 6.35 -5.40 6.91
N VAL A 35 6.84 -5.14 8.12
CA VAL A 35 7.56 -3.91 8.43
C VAL A 35 8.91 -3.93 7.73
N ILE A 36 9.12 -3.03 6.76
CA ILE A 36 10.35 -2.95 5.95
C ILE A 36 11.21 -1.74 6.29
N ASP A 37 10.68 -0.76 7.04
CA ASP A 37 11.44 0.40 7.49
C ASP A 37 10.84 0.97 8.78
N GLN A 38 11.67 1.55 9.63
CA GLN A 38 11.24 2.23 10.86
C GLN A 38 11.73 3.67 10.84
N ARG A 39 10.85 4.64 10.59
CA ARG A 39 11.18 6.07 10.64
C ARG A 39 10.63 6.71 11.91
N GLY A 40 10.96 6.12 13.05
CA GLY A 40 10.61 6.63 14.39
C GLY A 40 9.12 6.51 14.71
N LYS A 41 8.30 7.47 14.25
CA LYS A 41 6.83 7.48 14.46
C LYS A 41 6.04 6.92 13.28
N ARG A 42 6.70 6.73 12.15
CA ARG A 42 6.10 6.20 10.93
C ARG A 42 6.91 4.99 10.48
N ASP A 43 6.31 3.82 10.57
CA ASP A 43 6.91 2.59 10.08
C ASP A 43 6.40 2.33 8.66
N LEU A 44 7.29 1.92 7.75
CA LEU A 44 6.90 1.54 6.40
C LEU A 44 6.58 0.05 6.39
N VAL A 45 5.39 -0.27 5.90
CA VAL A 45 4.88 -1.64 5.83
C VAL A 45 4.61 -1.98 4.37
N LEU A 46 5.20 -3.07 3.91
CA LEU A 46 4.90 -3.68 2.63
C LEU A 46 3.70 -4.60 2.79
N LEU A 47 2.66 -4.42 1.97
CA LEU A 47 1.54 -5.35 1.86
C LEU A 47 1.77 -6.26 0.65
N PRO A 48 2.41 -7.44 0.80
CA PRO A 48 2.77 -8.32 -0.32
C PRO A 48 1.56 -8.72 -1.17
N ALA A 49 0.39 -8.93 -0.55
CA ALA A 49 -0.84 -9.30 -1.25
C ALA A 49 -1.37 -8.19 -2.20
N LEU A 50 -1.03 -6.93 -1.94
CA LEU A 50 -1.42 -5.80 -2.79
C LEU A 50 -0.26 -5.27 -3.64
N GLY A 51 0.98 -5.69 -3.34
CA GLY A 51 2.18 -5.16 -3.96
C GLY A 51 2.37 -3.66 -3.70
N THR A 52 1.84 -3.15 -2.58
CA THR A 52 1.88 -1.72 -2.24
C THR A 52 2.56 -1.52 -0.88
N GLU A 53 3.24 -0.39 -0.75
CA GLU A 53 3.83 0.07 0.51
C GLU A 53 2.90 1.09 1.16
N THR A 54 2.76 1.03 2.48
CA THR A 54 2.02 2.03 3.25
C THR A 54 2.75 2.43 4.50
N SER A 55 2.55 3.68 4.92
CA SER A 55 3.16 4.23 6.12
C SER A 55 2.19 4.14 7.28
N ILE A 56 2.57 3.44 8.35
CA ILE A 56 1.74 3.24 9.52
C ILE A 56 2.23 4.14 10.64
N TYR A 57 1.29 4.77 11.35
CA TYR A 57 1.63 5.47 12.58
C TYR A 57 1.64 4.44 13.71
N ALA A 58 2.83 3.96 14.07
CA ALA A 58 3.00 3.06 15.19
C ALA A 58 3.31 3.90 16.44
N LYS A 59 2.47 3.76 17.48
CA LYS A 59 2.70 4.44 18.77
C LYS A 59 3.95 3.90 19.46
N GLU A 60 4.25 2.63 19.22
CA GLU A 60 5.45 1.94 19.67
C GLU A 60 6.21 1.46 18.42
N PRO A 61 7.55 1.57 18.40
CA PRO A 61 8.34 1.14 17.25
C PRO A 61 8.14 -0.36 17.00
N THR A 62 7.73 -0.72 15.78
CA THR A 62 7.53 -2.12 15.40
C THR A 62 8.81 -2.69 14.83
N ALA A 63 9.29 -3.83 15.33
CA ALA A 63 10.54 -4.43 14.87
C ALA A 63 10.52 -4.73 13.36
N LEU A 64 11.66 -4.50 12.71
CA LEU A 64 11.84 -4.67 11.27
C LEU A 64 11.69 -6.16 10.92
N GLY A 65 10.99 -6.47 9.84
CA GLY A 65 10.62 -7.84 9.46
C GLY A 65 9.45 -8.42 10.25
N THR A 66 8.84 -7.68 11.17
CA THR A 66 7.64 -8.16 11.88
C THR A 66 6.45 -8.22 10.92
N VAL A 67 5.71 -9.32 10.98
CA VAL A 67 4.44 -9.49 10.29
C VAL A 67 3.34 -8.85 11.15
N VAL A 68 2.59 -7.95 10.53
CA VAL A 68 1.42 -7.28 11.13
C VAL A 68 0.18 -7.61 10.31
N GLN A 69 -0.96 -7.73 10.97
CA GLN A 69 -2.24 -7.84 10.28
C GLN A 69 -2.71 -6.45 9.87
N ALA A 70 -3.05 -6.28 8.60
CA ALA A 70 -3.59 -5.06 8.02
C ALA A 70 -5.05 -5.31 7.62
N GLN A 71 -5.96 -4.50 8.14
CA GLN A 71 -7.37 -4.49 7.75
C GLN A 71 -7.67 -3.18 7.03
N LEU A 72 -8.30 -3.27 5.86
CA LEU A 72 -8.75 -2.11 5.11
C LEU A 72 -9.81 -1.35 5.92
N GLN A 73 -9.60 -0.04 6.10
CA GLN A 73 -10.58 0.86 6.73
C GLN A 73 -11.32 1.66 5.66
N SER A 74 -10.56 2.29 4.77
CA SER A 74 -11.10 3.12 3.70
C SER A 74 -10.13 3.19 2.52
N VAL A 75 -10.68 3.44 1.35
CA VAL A 75 -9.92 3.63 0.11
C VAL A 75 -10.19 5.04 -0.39
N ASP A 76 -9.15 5.86 -0.43
CA ASP A 76 -9.17 7.20 -0.98
C ASP A 76 -8.75 7.15 -2.46
N LEU A 77 -9.72 6.90 -3.34
CA LEU A 77 -9.53 6.91 -4.79
C LEU A 77 -8.93 8.20 -5.37
N PRO A 78 -9.36 9.42 -4.95
CA PRO A 78 -8.83 10.65 -5.55
C PRO A 78 -7.36 10.87 -5.18
N GLN A 79 -6.97 10.52 -3.96
CA GLN A 79 -5.60 10.65 -3.47
C GLN A 79 -4.73 9.45 -3.81
N ARG A 80 -5.36 8.36 -4.26
CA ARG A 80 -4.72 7.09 -4.55
C ARG A 80 -4.03 6.52 -3.31
N GLU A 81 -4.75 6.55 -2.21
CA GLU A 81 -4.29 6.08 -0.92
C GLU A 81 -5.30 5.09 -0.34
N ALA A 82 -4.82 4.14 0.44
CA ALA A 82 -5.67 3.22 1.17
C ALA A 82 -5.28 3.29 2.65
N HIS A 83 -6.28 3.50 3.48
CA HIS A 83 -6.11 3.56 4.92
C HIS A 83 -6.33 2.16 5.49
N PHE A 84 -5.31 1.67 6.17
CA PHE A 84 -5.33 0.38 6.81
C PHE A 84 -5.21 0.55 8.32
N ARG A 85 -5.96 -0.25 9.05
CA ARG A 85 -5.79 -0.44 10.49
C ARG A 85 -4.87 -1.62 10.70
N PHE A 86 -3.82 -1.41 11.49
CA PHE A 86 -2.84 -2.45 11.79
C PHE A 86 -3.09 -3.03 13.17
N PHE A 87 -2.98 -4.35 13.24
CA PHE A 87 -3.04 -5.13 14.46
C PHE A 87 -1.77 -5.96 14.55
N LYS A 88 -1.20 -6.03 15.75
CA LYS A 88 -0.11 -6.96 16.02
C LYS A 88 -0.74 -8.37 16.04
N ALA A 89 -0.23 -9.25 15.19
CA ALA A 89 -0.57 -10.67 15.26
C ALA A 89 0.01 -11.29 16.54
#